data_AF-A0A2S4S0U5-F1
#
_entry.id   AF-A0A2S4S0U5-F1
#
_cell.length_a   1.000
_cell.length_b   1.000
_cell.length_c   1.000
_cell.angle_alpha   90.00
_cell.angle_beta   90.00
_cell.angle_gamma   90.00
#
_symmetry.space_group_name_H-M   'P 1'
#
loop_
_entity.id
_entity.type
_entity.pdbx_description
1 polymer ?
#
loop_
_entity_poly.entity_id
_entity_poly.type
_entity_poly.pdbx_seq_one_letter_code
_entity_poly.pdbx_strand_id
1 'polypeptide(L)'
;MINERIIFLILSGIVFFGAIIMYILMLIGDRNFYTICDLYKNKFGRLPQSTELFYKSPPLCAGYTMKLDFIFWPLVYNKKSKFSENVNDVEFIRSLPKKLTIIYVIAFYLSIFLAFIFGAAVLMLYIRD
;
A
#
# COMPACT_ATOMS: atom_id res chain seq x y z
N MET A 1 -21.77 1.38 -31.31
CA MET A 1 -20.30 1.33 -31.32
C MET A 1 -19.79 2.35 -30.31
N ILE A 2 -19.08 1.91 -29.27
CA ILE A 2 -18.46 2.84 -28.30
C ILE A 2 -17.24 3.44 -28.98
N ASN A 3 -17.14 4.77 -28.98
CA ASN A 3 -16.01 5.51 -29.57
C ASN A 3 -14.75 5.29 -28.71
N GLU A 4 -13.60 5.02 -29.34
CA GLU A 4 -12.30 4.87 -28.67
C GLU A 4 -11.98 6.06 -27.74
N ARG A 5 -12.38 7.28 -28.13
CA ARG A 5 -12.24 8.48 -27.28
C ARG A 5 -13.03 8.36 -25.98
N ILE A 6 -14.23 7.77 -26.02
CA ILE A 6 -15.06 7.54 -24.83
C ILE A 6 -14.40 6.49 -23.94
N ILE A 7 -13.85 5.41 -24.50
CA ILE A 7 -13.15 4.37 -23.73
C ILE A 7 -11.93 4.97 -23.02
N PHE A 8 -11.11 5.75 -23.71
CA PHE A 8 -9.97 6.44 -23.12
C PHE A 8 -10.39 7.37 -21.96
N LEU A 9 -11.44 8.16 -22.16
CA LEU A 9 -11.99 9.03 -21.11
C LEU A 9 -12.45 8.22 -19.89
N ILE A 10 -13.12 7.09 -20.08
CA ILE A 10 -13.54 6.20 -18.99
C ILE A 10 -12.33 5.66 -18.24
N LEU A 11 -11.31 5.12 -18.92
CA LEU A 11 -10.13 4.57 -18.27
C LEU A 11 -9.35 5.64 -17.50
N SER A 12 -9.14 6.82 -18.10
CA SER A 12 -8.47 7.94 -17.43
C SER A 12 -9.24 8.41 -16.19
N GLY A 13 -10.57 8.46 -16.27
CA GLY A 13 -11.45 8.77 -15.14
C GLY A 13 -11.29 7.77 -14.01
N ILE A 14 -11.30 6.47 -14.32
CA ILE A 14 -11.09 5.40 -13.33
C ILE A 14 -9.73 5.56 -12.62
N VAL A 15 -8.66 5.83 -13.36
CA VAL A 15 -7.32 6.06 -12.77
C VAL A 15 -7.32 7.28 -11.86
N PHE A 16 -7.94 8.39 -12.29
CA PHE A 16 -8.01 9.62 -11.52
C PHE A 16 -8.79 9.43 -10.20
N PHE A 17 -10.00 8.88 -10.25
CA PHE A 17 -10.78 8.58 -9.05
C PHE A 17 -10.09 7.54 -8.16
N GLY A 18 -9.46 6.54 -8.76
CA GLY A 18 -8.65 5.56 -8.06
C GLY A 18 -7.49 6.17 -7.28
N ALA A 19 -6.79 7.15 -7.87
CA ALA A 19 -5.71 7.86 -7.19
C ALA A 19 -6.21 8.64 -5.96
N ILE A 20 -7.38 9.28 -6.05
CA ILE A 20 -8.01 9.97 -4.91
C ILE A 20 -8.32 8.97 -3.79
N ILE A 21 -8.93 7.83 -4.13
CA ILE A 21 -9.23 6.78 -3.15
C ILE A 21 -7.94 6.27 -2.51
N MET A 22 -6.91 5.97 -3.31
CA MET A 22 -5.60 5.53 -2.81
C MET A 22 -5.01 6.53 -1.82
N TYR A 23 -5.08 7.82 -2.12
CA TYR A 23 -4.60 8.87 -1.21
C TYR A 23 -5.34 8.85 0.14
N ILE A 24 -6.67 8.68 0.12
CA ILE A 24 -7.47 8.54 1.35
C ILE A 24 -7.05 7.28 2.14
N LEU A 25 -6.88 6.14 1.45
CA LEU A 25 -6.42 4.90 2.09
C LEU A 25 -5.03 5.07 2.72
N MET A 26 -4.14 5.82 2.09
CA MET A 26 -2.81 6.13 2.63
C MET A 26 -2.90 6.98 3.91
N LEU A 27 -3.79 7.97 3.97
CA LEU A 27 -3.98 8.77 5.19
C LEU A 27 -4.54 7.93 6.35
N ILE A 28 -5.47 7.02 6.06
CA ILE A 28 -6.01 6.09 7.07
C ILE A 28 -4.93 5.09 7.50
N GLY A 29 -4.18 4.56 6.54
CA GLY A 29 -3.05 3.65 6.78
C GLY A 29 -1.98 4.30 7.67
N ASP A 30 -1.64 5.56 7.43
CA ASP A 30 -0.66 6.29 8.23
C ASP A 30 -1.07 6.40 9.70
N ARG A 31 -2.35 6.63 9.98
CA ARG A 31 -2.87 6.62 11.37
C ARG A 31 -2.76 5.23 12.00
N ASN A 32 -3.18 4.19 11.28
CA ASN A 32 -3.08 2.81 11.77
C ASN A 32 -1.62 2.38 11.98
N PHE A 33 -0.70 2.85 11.16
CA PHE A 33 0.72 2.54 11.24
C PHE A 33 1.31 2.87 12.61
N TYR A 34 1.01 4.06 13.15
CA TYR A 34 1.51 4.46 14.47
C TYR A 34 0.97 3.53 15.57
N THR A 35 -0.31 3.18 15.53
CA THR A 35 -0.90 2.22 16.47
C THR A 35 -0.24 0.84 16.37
N ILE A 36 0.06 0.37 15.17
CA ILE A 36 0.75 -0.92 14.95
C ILE A 36 2.17 -0.85 15.51
N CYS A 37 2.87 0.26 15.31
CA CYS A 37 4.23 0.46 15.83
C CYS A 37 4.25 0.44 17.37
N ASP A 38 3.27 1.05 18.03
CA ASP A 38 3.18 1.05 19.49
C ASP A 38 2.94 -0.37 20.02
N LEU A 39 2.02 -1.12 19.40
CA LEU A 39 1.79 -2.52 19.73
C LEU A 39 3.03 -3.38 19.49
N TYR A 40 3.79 -3.11 18.42
CA TYR A 40 5.02 -3.82 18.10
C TYR A 40 6.10 -3.55 19.15
N LYS A 41 6.34 -2.28 19.50
CA LYS A 41 7.28 -1.88 20.54
C LYS A 41 6.92 -2.49 21.90
N ASN A 42 5.64 -2.52 22.26
CA ASN A 42 5.21 -3.13 23.52
C ASN A 42 5.51 -4.64 23.57
N LYS A 43 5.48 -5.33 22.43
CA LYS A 43 5.73 -6.78 22.36
C LYS A 43 7.22 -7.13 22.21
N PHE A 44 7.97 -6.35 21.43
CA PHE A 44 9.34 -6.70 21.00
C PHE A 44 10.42 -5.69 21.40
N GLY A 45 10.05 -4.58 22.04
CA GLY A 45 10.96 -3.55 22.58
C GLY A 45 11.50 -2.55 21.55
N ARG A 46 11.77 -2.98 20.32
CA ARG A 46 12.30 -2.13 19.23
C ARG A 46 11.52 -2.30 17.93
N LEU A 47 11.56 -1.30 17.05
CA LEU A 47 10.98 -1.40 15.70
C LEU A 47 11.97 -2.05 14.72
N PRO A 48 11.49 -2.57 13.58
CA PRO A 48 12.36 -2.93 12.47
C PRO A 48 13.16 -1.72 11.96
N GLN A 49 14.37 -1.96 11.46
CA GLN A 49 15.31 -0.90 11.13
C GLN A 49 14.79 0.08 10.06
N SER A 50 14.17 -0.44 8.99
CA SER A 50 13.57 0.41 7.95
C SER A 50 12.40 1.23 8.51
N THR A 51 11.58 0.62 9.37
CA THR A 51 10.46 1.29 10.03
C THR A 51 10.92 2.42 10.93
N GLU A 52 11.98 2.21 11.69
CA GLU A 52 12.55 3.21 12.58
C GLU A 52 13.16 4.38 11.80
N LEU A 53 13.94 4.08 10.76
CA LEU A 53 14.58 5.09 9.91
C LEU A 53 13.56 5.99 9.20
N PHE A 54 12.46 5.41 8.73
CA PHE A 54 11.45 6.12 7.96
C PHE A 54 10.17 6.43 8.75
N TYR A 55 10.20 6.31 10.09
CA TYR A 55 9.02 6.42 10.95
C TYR A 55 8.17 7.68 10.70
N LYS A 56 8.83 8.82 10.52
CA LYS A 56 8.20 10.13 10.27
C LYS A 56 7.96 10.46 8.79
N SER A 57 8.20 9.51 7.88
CA SER A 57 8.04 9.76 6.44
C SER A 57 6.57 10.01 6.11
N PRO A 58 6.25 11.09 5.41
CA PRO A 58 4.88 11.41 5.04
C PRO A 58 4.39 10.46 3.93
N PRO A 59 3.07 10.23 3.79
CA PRO A 59 2.49 9.26 2.86
C PRO A 59 2.99 9.34 1.41
N LEU A 60 3.21 10.54 0.88
CA LEU A 60 3.60 10.75 -0.52
C LEU A 60 5.10 10.57 -0.81
N CYS A 61 5.93 10.28 0.20
CA CYS A 61 7.37 10.09 0.01
C CYS A 61 7.73 8.61 -0.12
N ALA A 62 8.83 8.31 -0.83
CA ALA A 62 9.36 6.95 -0.97
C ALA A 62 9.66 6.28 0.39
N GLY A 63 9.99 7.06 1.43
CA GLY A 63 10.15 6.56 2.79
C GLY A 63 8.87 5.93 3.37
N TYR A 64 7.69 6.30 2.89
CA TYR A 64 6.43 5.73 3.35
C TYR A 64 6.29 4.25 2.98
N THR A 65 6.66 3.85 1.76
CA THR A 65 6.63 2.43 1.38
C THR A 65 7.64 1.63 2.19
N MET A 66 8.81 2.23 2.46
CA MET A 66 9.87 1.60 3.27
C MET A 66 9.43 1.37 4.74
N LYS A 67 8.75 2.35 5.36
CA LYS A 67 8.28 2.19 6.75
C LYS A 67 7.16 1.16 6.88
N LEU A 68 6.37 0.94 5.82
CA LEU A 68 5.29 -0.04 5.82
C LEU A 68 5.74 -1.47 5.47
N ASP A 69 6.98 -1.67 5.03
CA ASP A 69 7.47 -2.94 4.49
C ASP A 69 7.25 -4.12 5.48
N PHE A 70 7.50 -3.89 6.77
CA PHE A 70 7.30 -4.90 7.82
C PHE A 70 5.84 -5.26 8.09
N ILE A 71 4.88 -4.41 7.72
CA ILE A 71 3.44 -4.70 7.78
C ILE A 71 3.01 -5.40 6.49
N PHE A 72 3.49 -4.88 5.37
CA PHE A 72 3.06 -5.27 4.04
C PHE A 72 3.44 -6.72 3.70
N TRP A 73 4.70 -7.09 3.91
CA TRP A 73 5.21 -8.41 3.58
C TRP A 73 4.47 -9.55 4.31
N PRO A 74 4.23 -9.45 5.63
CA PRO A 74 3.40 -10.41 6.35
C PRO A 74 1.97 -10.56 5.84
N LEU A 75 1.32 -9.44 5.50
CA LEU A 75 -0.08 -9.43 5.08
C LEU A 75 -0.26 -10.01 3.68
N VAL A 76 0.58 -9.59 2.73
CA VAL A 76 0.42 -9.92 1.31
C VAL A 76 1.15 -11.19 0.92
N TYR A 77 2.38 -11.36 1.38
CA TYR A 77 3.26 -12.46 0.94
C TYR A 77 3.44 -13.57 1.99
N ASN A 78 2.86 -13.40 3.19
CA ASN A 78 3.04 -14.31 4.32
C ASN A 78 4.52 -14.57 4.64
N LYS A 79 5.34 -13.52 4.49
CA LYS A 79 6.80 -13.55 4.67
C LYS A 79 7.20 -12.37 5.54
N LYS A 80 8.32 -12.49 6.26
CA LYS A 80 8.87 -11.35 6.99
C LYS A 80 9.49 -10.34 6.01
N SER A 81 9.57 -9.07 6.43
CA SER A 81 10.34 -8.07 5.69
C SER A 81 11.82 -8.45 5.69
N LYS A 82 12.52 -8.12 4.59
CA LYS A 82 13.98 -8.28 4.49
C LYS A 82 14.74 -7.39 5.47
N PHE A 83 14.12 -6.30 5.92
CA PHE A 83 14.71 -5.30 6.81
C PHE A 83 14.33 -5.52 8.27
N SER A 84 13.76 -6.68 8.59
CA SER A 84 13.45 -7.09 9.95
C SER A 84 14.22 -8.32 10.37
N GLU A 85 14.86 -8.21 11.53
CA GLU A 85 15.56 -9.32 12.18
C GLU A 85 14.60 -10.24 12.94
N ASN A 86 13.35 -9.80 13.18
CA ASN A 86 12.40 -10.54 13.98
C ASN A 86 11.73 -11.67 13.17
N VAL A 87 11.81 -12.90 13.69
CA VAL A 87 11.23 -14.10 13.07
C VAL A 87 9.71 -14.13 13.22
N ASN A 88 9.17 -13.48 14.25
CA ASN A 88 7.76 -13.54 14.64
C ASN A 88 6.90 -12.42 14.02
N ASP A 89 7.45 -11.65 13.05
CA ASP A 89 6.73 -10.57 12.38
C ASP A 89 5.46 -11.05 11.67
N VAL A 90 5.54 -12.21 11.01
CA VAL A 90 4.41 -12.75 10.25
C VAL A 90 3.25 -13.07 11.17
N GLU A 91 3.54 -13.76 12.28
CA GLU A 91 2.55 -14.10 13.29
C GLU A 91 1.99 -12.84 13.96
N PHE A 92 2.87 -11.91 14.37
CA PHE A 92 2.44 -10.67 15.02
C PHE A 92 1.49 -9.87 14.13
N ILE A 93 1.89 -9.54 12.91
CA ILE A 93 1.08 -8.68 12.04
C ILE A 93 -0.26 -9.35 11.69
N ARG A 94 -0.28 -10.67 11.49
CA ARG A 94 -1.52 -11.40 11.21
C ARG A 94 -2.42 -11.59 12.43
N SER A 95 -1.86 -11.54 13.63
CA SER A 95 -2.62 -11.56 14.89
C SER A 95 -3.32 -10.23 15.21
N LEU A 96 -2.94 -9.14 14.53
CA LEU A 96 -3.53 -7.82 14.78
C LEU A 96 -5.01 -7.75 14.37
N PRO A 97 -5.81 -6.89 15.04
CA PRO A 97 -7.19 -6.65 14.65
C PRO A 97 -7.31 -6.24 13.18
N LYS A 98 -8.22 -6.89 12.44
CA LYS A 98 -8.44 -6.62 11.00
C LYS A 98 -8.69 -5.14 10.70
N LYS A 99 -9.32 -4.40 11.60
CA LYS A 99 -9.55 -2.94 11.47
C LYS A 99 -8.25 -2.15 11.23
N LEU A 100 -7.13 -2.60 11.79
CA LEU A 100 -5.83 -1.96 11.60
C LEU A 100 -5.15 -2.38 10.30
N THR A 101 -5.32 -3.63 9.89
CA THR A 101 -4.52 -4.25 8.81
C THR A 101 -5.20 -4.29 7.45
N ILE A 102 -6.53 -4.34 7.40
CA ILE A 102 -7.29 -4.52 6.15
C ILE A 102 -7.05 -3.41 5.14
N ILE A 103 -6.79 -2.19 5.62
CA ILE A 103 -6.54 -1.02 4.78
C ILE A 103 -5.34 -1.22 3.84
N TYR A 104 -4.28 -1.88 4.32
CA TYR A 104 -3.07 -2.14 3.53
C TYR A 104 -3.32 -3.18 2.44
N VAL A 105 -4.12 -4.20 2.76
CA VAL A 105 -4.50 -5.23 1.79
C VAL A 105 -5.37 -4.65 0.68
N ILE A 106 -6.38 -3.83 1.06
CA ILE A 106 -7.23 -3.12 0.09
C ILE A 106 -6.39 -2.20 -0.79
N ALA A 107 -5.52 -1.37 -0.18
CA ALA A 107 -4.67 -0.45 -0.92
C ALA A 107 -3.74 -1.18 -1.92
N PHE A 108 -3.25 -2.37 -1.57
CA PHE A 108 -2.42 -3.17 -2.48
C PHE A 108 -3.19 -3.69 -3.71
N TYR A 109 -4.32 -4.34 -3.49
CA TYR A 109 -5.08 -4.88 -4.62
C TYR A 109 -5.65 -3.76 -5.50
N LEU A 110 -6.04 -2.64 -4.89
CA LEU A 110 -6.44 -1.44 -5.62
C LEU A 110 -5.27 -0.88 -6.45
N SER A 111 -4.05 -0.82 -5.91
CA SER A 111 -2.90 -0.31 -6.67
C SER A 111 -2.54 -1.20 -7.86
N ILE A 112 -2.59 -2.52 -7.71
CA ILE A 112 -2.42 -3.47 -8.82
C ILE A 112 -3.49 -3.23 -9.89
N PHE A 113 -4.76 -3.15 -9.49
CA PHE A 113 -5.85 -2.92 -10.41
C PHE A 113 -5.67 -1.60 -11.19
N LEU A 114 -5.36 -0.51 -10.50
CA LEU A 114 -5.14 0.79 -11.13
C LEU A 114 -3.93 0.78 -12.08
N ALA A 115 -2.86 0.05 -11.74
CA ALA A 115 -1.72 -0.11 -12.63
C ALA A 115 -2.09 -0.81 -13.95
N PHE A 116 -2.94 -1.85 -13.90
CA PHE A 116 -3.46 -2.50 -15.10
C PHE A 116 -4.33 -1.57 -15.95
N ILE A 117 -5.25 -0.83 -15.33
CA ILE A 117 -6.11 0.13 -16.04
C ILE A 117 -5.28 1.26 -16.67
N PHE A 118 -4.28 1.77 -15.94
CA PHE A 118 -3.36 2.77 -16.46
C PHE A 118 -2.56 2.23 -17.65
N GLY A 119 -2.01 1.01 -17.55
CA GLY A 119 -1.32 0.34 -18.66
C GLY A 119 -2.22 0.19 -19.90
N ALA A 120 -3.48 -0.20 -19.73
CA ALA A 120 -4.44 -0.29 -20.83
C ALA A 120 -4.73 1.07 -21.47
N ALA A 121 -4.86 2.14 -20.67
CA ALA A 121 -5.04 3.49 -21.19
C ALA A 121 -3.83 3.97 -22.01
N VAL A 122 -2.61 3.69 -21.53
CA VAL A 122 -1.36 4.02 -22.24
C VAL A 122 -1.22 3.21 -23.53
N LEU A 123 -1.52 1.91 -23.52
CA LEU A 123 -1.49 1.07 -24.72
C LEU A 123 -2.47 1.57 -25.79
N MET A 124 -3.66 2.02 -25.39
CA MET A 124 -4.61 2.61 -26.35
C MET A 124 -4.11 3.93 -26.94
N LEU A 125 -3.39 4.75 -26.18
CA LEU A 125 -2.74 5.94 -26.74
C LEU A 125 -1.69 5.55 -27.77
N TYR A 126 -0.83 4.59 -27.43
CA TYR A 126 0.24 4.12 -28.31
C TYR A 126 -0.26 3.51 -29.62
N ILE A 127 -1.36 2.74 -29.60
CA ILE A 127 -1.93 2.13 -30.82
C ILE A 127 -2.63 3.19 -31.71
N ARG A 128 -3.04 4.31 -31.12
CA ARG A 128 -3.76 5.37 -31.82
C ARG A 128 -2.83 6.36 -32.55
N ASP A 129 -1.60 6.51 -32.07
CA ASP A 129 -0.53 7.28 -32.72
C ASP A 129 0.05 6.50 -33.92
#